data_AF-A0A7C1HLJ5-F1
#
_entry.id   AF-A0A7C1HLJ5-F1
#
_cell.length_a   1.000
_cell.length_b   1.000
_cell.length_c   1.000
_cell.angle_alpha   90.00
_cell.angle_beta   90.00
_cell.angle_gamma   90.00
#
_symmetry.space_group_name_H-M   'P 1'
#
loop_
_entity.id
_entity.type
_entity.pdbx_description
1 polymer ?
#
loop_
_entity_poly.entity_id
_entity_poly.type
_entity_poly.pdbx_seq_one_letter_code
_entity_poly.pdbx_strand_id
1 'polypeptide(L)'
;MKKFIAALTIIFSLATGATAIALQTQESEILFAAENLFLQMKDKNYQKIWDNLTSKTKKSIIEDVYKVSRKMKIDVKKEDLANDFAFSGPHARAYWDSYLSVFDPDTVLKECVWSMGKIKGNAAEINVLHKNSERPAVLKLYKEDNAWKLGLEESFGARKLNPF
;
A
#
# COMPACT_ATOMS: atom_id res chain seq x y z
N MET A 1 -15.43 -59.24 -38.11
CA MET A 1 -14.13 -58.55 -37.92
C MET A 1 -14.24 -57.09 -38.36
N LYS A 2 -14.38 -56.14 -37.43
CA LYS A 2 -14.08 -54.71 -37.63
C LYS A 2 -13.56 -54.16 -36.29
N LYS A 3 -12.27 -53.86 -36.23
CA LYS A 3 -11.61 -53.23 -35.08
C LYS A 3 -11.87 -51.72 -35.18
N PHE A 4 -12.54 -51.12 -34.20
CA PHE A 4 -12.55 -49.68 -34.02
C PHE A 4 -11.55 -49.35 -32.91
N ILE A 5 -10.41 -48.78 -33.28
CA ILE A 5 -9.44 -48.20 -32.36
C ILE A 5 -9.92 -46.77 -32.09
N ALA A 6 -10.42 -46.52 -30.89
CA ALA A 6 -10.64 -45.16 -30.40
C ALA A 6 -9.30 -44.66 -29.83
N ALA A 7 -8.62 -43.79 -30.58
CA ALA A 7 -7.49 -43.03 -30.08
C ALA A 7 -8.03 -41.84 -29.27
N LEU A 8 -7.98 -41.94 -27.94
CA LEU A 8 -8.26 -40.83 -27.04
C LEU A 8 -7.00 -39.99 -26.88
N THR A 9 -6.88 -38.94 -27.70
CA THR A 9 -5.78 -37.97 -27.57
C THR A 9 -6.09 -37.03 -26.40
N ILE A 10 -5.50 -37.30 -25.23
CA ILE A 10 -5.48 -36.35 -24.11
C ILE A 10 -4.48 -35.26 -24.47
N ILE A 11 -4.99 -34.10 -24.92
CA ILE A 11 -4.18 -32.89 -25.07
C ILE A 11 -4.06 -32.26 -23.69
N PHE A 12 -2.93 -32.50 -23.02
CA PHE A 12 -2.60 -31.85 -21.76
C PHE A 12 -2.08 -30.43 -22.07
N SER A 13 -2.96 -29.43 -21.97
CA SER A 13 -2.61 -28.01 -22.14
C SER A 13 -1.69 -27.52 -21.02
N LEU A 14 -0.37 -27.54 -21.26
CA LEU A 14 0.69 -27.07 -20.35
C LEU A 14 0.75 -25.53 -20.17
N ALA A 15 -0.11 -24.75 -20.83
CA ALA A 15 -0.01 -23.29 -20.85
C ALA A 15 -0.71 -22.55 -19.69
N THR A 16 -1.48 -23.24 -18.86
CA THR A 16 -2.28 -22.62 -17.76
C THR A 16 -1.50 -22.42 -16.46
N GLY A 17 -0.39 -23.14 -16.25
CA GLY A 17 0.37 -23.08 -14.99
C GLY A 17 1.17 -21.79 -14.82
N ALA A 18 1.84 -21.31 -15.87
CA ALA A 18 2.76 -20.17 -15.77
C ALA A 18 2.05 -18.85 -15.44
N THR A 19 0.85 -18.62 -16.00
CA THR A 19 0.06 -17.42 -15.76
C THR A 19 -0.56 -17.39 -14.36
N ALA A 20 -1.03 -18.54 -13.88
CA ALA A 20 -1.55 -18.67 -12.51
C ALA A 20 -0.45 -18.43 -11.46
N ILE A 21 0.75 -18.97 -11.69
CA ILE A 21 1.91 -18.75 -10.80
C ILE A 21 2.31 -17.26 -10.80
N ALA A 22 2.40 -16.63 -11.98
CA ALA A 22 2.77 -15.21 -12.05
C ALA A 22 1.78 -14.29 -11.33
N LEU A 23 0.48 -14.57 -11.45
CA LEU A 23 -0.57 -13.82 -10.75
C LEU A 23 -0.47 -14.03 -9.23
N GLN A 24 -0.30 -15.27 -8.77
CA GLN A 24 -0.15 -15.58 -7.36
C GLN A 24 1.09 -14.91 -6.75
N THR A 25 2.21 -14.88 -7.48
CA THR A 25 3.42 -14.15 -7.07
C THR A 25 3.14 -12.65 -6.95
N GLN A 26 2.48 -12.05 -7.95
CA GLN A 26 2.14 -10.63 -7.92
C GLN A 26 1.20 -10.28 -6.75
N GLU A 27 0.17 -11.08 -6.49
CA GLU A 27 -0.73 -10.90 -5.35
C GLU A 27 0.03 -10.98 -4.02
N SER A 28 0.94 -11.94 -3.89
CA SER A 28 1.78 -12.09 -2.69
C SER A 28 2.69 -10.90 -2.47
N GLU A 29 3.31 -10.37 -3.53
CA GLU A 29 4.14 -9.15 -3.46
C GLU A 29 3.33 -7.92 -3.02
N ILE A 30 2.11 -7.77 -3.52
CA ILE A 30 1.22 -6.65 -3.19
C ILE A 30 0.80 -6.72 -1.72
N LEU A 31 0.34 -7.90 -1.27
CA LEU A 31 -0.04 -8.12 0.13
C LEU A 31 1.13 -7.88 1.07
N PHE A 32 2.30 -8.43 0.75
CA PHE A 32 3.52 -8.25 1.54
C PHE A 32 3.92 -6.78 1.65
N ALA A 33 3.88 -6.03 0.55
CA ALA A 33 4.22 -4.61 0.57
C ALA A 33 3.30 -3.79 1.50
N ALA A 34 2.00 -4.08 1.48
CA ALA A 34 1.04 -3.41 2.36
C ALA A 34 1.23 -3.81 3.83
N GLU A 35 1.30 -5.11 4.14
CA GLU A 35 1.48 -5.61 5.50
C GLU A 35 2.77 -5.08 6.13
N ASN A 36 3.87 -5.10 5.37
CA ASN A 36 5.17 -4.64 5.82
C ASN A 36 5.17 -3.15 6.21
N LEU A 37 4.37 -2.30 5.57
CA LEU A 37 4.23 -0.90 6.00
C LEU A 37 3.62 -0.82 7.41
N PHE A 38 2.55 -1.56 7.70
CA PHE A 38 1.93 -1.55 9.04
C PHE A 38 2.84 -2.17 10.11
N LEU A 39 3.62 -3.20 9.75
CA LEU A 39 4.67 -3.72 10.63
C LEU A 39 5.74 -2.66 10.94
N GLN A 40 6.17 -1.90 9.94
CA GLN A 40 7.13 -0.80 10.15
C GLN A 40 6.54 0.34 10.97
N MET A 41 5.24 0.63 10.83
CA MET A 41 4.52 1.57 11.69
C MET A 41 4.54 1.10 13.15
N LYS A 42 4.25 -0.19 13.38
CA LYS A 42 4.30 -0.80 14.71
C LYS A 42 5.70 -0.71 15.33
N ASP A 43 6.73 -0.99 14.54
CA ASP A 43 8.13 -0.94 14.98
C ASP A 43 8.71 0.48 15.00
N LYS A 44 7.91 1.50 14.65
CA LYS A 44 8.32 2.90 14.51
C LYS A 44 9.55 3.10 13.61
N ASN A 45 9.66 2.29 12.55
CA ASN A 45 10.74 2.39 11.58
C ASN A 45 10.43 3.46 10.53
N TYR A 46 10.53 4.73 10.91
CA TYR A 46 10.06 5.87 10.11
C TYR A 46 10.72 5.99 8.74
N GLN A 47 11.99 5.60 8.62
CA GLN A 47 12.67 5.57 7.33
C GLN A 47 12.04 4.54 6.40
N LYS A 48 11.78 3.33 6.90
CA LYS A 48 11.14 2.28 6.09
C LYS A 48 9.69 2.60 5.77
N ILE A 49 8.95 3.21 6.71
CA ILE A 49 7.61 3.74 6.42
C ILE A 49 7.73 4.70 5.24
N TRP A 50 8.62 5.70 5.32
CA TRP A 50 8.82 6.65 4.25
C TRP A 50 9.15 5.96 2.93
N ASP A 51 10.14 5.06 2.89
CA ASP A 51 10.55 4.36 1.66
C ASP A 51 9.40 3.64 0.95
N ASN A 52 8.46 3.07 1.71
CA ASN A 52 7.35 2.26 1.21
C ASN A 52 6.06 3.06 0.89
N LEU A 53 6.08 4.39 1.01
CA LEU A 53 4.98 5.27 0.60
C LEU A 53 5.10 5.69 -0.86
N THR A 54 3.94 5.88 -1.51
CA THR A 54 3.89 6.47 -2.86
C THR A 54 4.46 7.88 -2.87
N SER A 55 5.02 8.28 -4.00
CA SER A 55 5.55 9.63 -4.20
C SER A 55 4.46 10.70 -3.99
N LYS A 56 3.20 10.37 -4.29
CA LYS A 56 2.06 11.26 -4.04
C LYS A 56 1.78 11.42 -2.54
N THR A 57 1.75 10.33 -1.77
CA THR A 57 1.60 10.41 -0.31
C THR A 57 2.74 11.20 0.30
N LYS A 58 4.00 10.93 -0.10
CA LYS A 58 5.18 11.68 0.36
C LYS A 58 5.00 13.17 0.15
N LYS A 59 4.61 13.59 -1.06
CA LYS A 59 4.36 15.00 -1.39
C LYS A 59 3.26 15.62 -0.52
N SER A 60 2.18 14.88 -0.27
CA SER A 60 1.07 15.34 0.59
C SER A 60 1.57 15.64 2.00
N ILE A 61 2.33 14.71 2.59
CA ILE A 61 2.91 14.83 3.93
C ILE A 61 3.83 16.05 4.03
N ILE A 62 4.76 16.22 3.07
CA ILE A 62 5.67 17.38 3.06
C ILE A 62 4.87 18.69 2.96
N GLU A 63 3.82 18.73 2.14
CA GLU A 63 2.97 19.91 2.01
C GLU A 63 2.27 20.27 3.33
N ASP A 64 1.73 19.26 4.02
CA ASP A 64 1.01 19.48 5.28
C ASP A 64 1.93 19.91 6.40
N VAL A 65 3.10 19.28 6.54
CA VAL A 65 4.12 19.69 7.51
C VAL A 65 4.60 21.11 7.19
N TYR A 66 4.89 21.42 5.92
CA TYR A 66 5.28 22.77 5.50
C TYR A 66 4.22 23.82 5.88
N LYS A 67 2.93 23.55 5.60
CA LYS A 67 1.84 24.46 5.96
C LYS A 67 1.75 24.69 7.47
N VAL A 68 1.91 23.65 8.28
CA VAL A 68 1.90 23.76 9.75
C VAL A 68 3.10 24.57 10.22
N SER A 69 4.31 24.30 9.73
CA SER A 69 5.51 25.06 10.07
C SER A 69 5.38 26.55 9.76
N ARG A 70 4.82 26.90 8.59
CA ARG A 70 4.54 28.29 8.21
C ARG A 70 3.55 28.97 9.16
N LYS A 71 2.50 28.26 9.59
CA LYS A 71 1.55 28.79 10.61
C LYS A 71 2.23 29.05 11.95
N MET A 72 3.21 28.22 12.31
CA MET A 72 4.03 28.39 13.51
C MET A 72 5.18 29.39 13.35
N LYS A 73 5.26 30.08 12.20
CA LYS A 73 6.36 31.01 11.87
C LYS A 73 7.75 30.38 11.92
N ILE A 74 7.83 29.08 11.69
CA ILE A 74 9.09 28.34 11.52
C ILE A 74 9.48 28.47 10.05
N ASP A 75 10.70 28.94 9.79
CA ASP A 75 11.24 29.01 8.44
C ASP A 75 11.88 27.67 8.06
N VAL A 76 11.35 27.06 7.01
CA VAL A 76 11.73 25.72 6.55
C VAL A 76 11.37 25.59 5.08
N LYS A 77 12.24 24.96 4.29
CA LYS A 77 11.99 24.67 2.88
C LYS A 77 11.45 23.26 2.71
N LYS A 78 10.71 23.02 1.63
CA LYS A 78 10.13 21.69 1.34
C LYS A 78 11.21 20.66 1.04
N GLU A 79 12.30 21.08 0.43
CA GLU A 79 13.45 20.23 0.12
C GLU A 79 14.14 19.76 1.41
N ASP A 80 14.26 20.63 2.41
CA ASP A 80 14.81 20.29 3.72
C ASP A 80 13.90 19.29 4.45
N LEU A 81 12.58 19.47 4.38
CA LEU A 81 11.61 18.50 4.92
C LEU A 81 11.68 17.16 4.19
N ALA A 82 11.84 17.15 2.88
CA ALA A 82 11.95 15.91 2.12
C ALA A 82 13.20 15.10 2.55
N ASN A 83 14.33 15.79 2.78
CA ASN A 83 15.53 15.18 3.33
C ASN A 83 15.32 14.73 4.79
N ASP A 84 14.68 15.54 5.62
CA ASP A 84 14.34 15.17 7.00
C ASP A 84 13.55 13.86 7.05
N PHE A 85 12.50 13.71 6.22
CA PHE A 85 11.73 12.47 6.12
C PHE A 85 12.53 11.28 5.59
N ALA A 86 13.39 11.50 4.60
CA ALA A 86 14.26 10.45 4.05
C ALA A 86 15.24 9.88 5.08
N PHE A 87 15.66 10.67 6.07
CA PHE A 87 16.63 10.29 7.09
C PHE A 87 16.04 10.19 8.51
N SER A 88 14.70 10.16 8.63
CA SER A 88 14.02 10.12 9.94
C SER A 88 14.47 11.22 10.91
N GLY A 89 14.57 12.44 10.40
CA GLY A 89 14.89 13.63 11.15
C GLY A 89 13.77 14.04 12.14
N PRO A 90 13.98 15.15 12.86
CA PRO A 90 13.05 15.60 13.89
C PRO A 90 11.61 15.84 13.40
N HIS A 91 11.43 16.39 12.19
CA HIS A 91 10.08 16.68 11.68
C HIS A 91 9.33 15.38 11.33
N ALA A 92 10.02 14.43 10.72
CA ALA A 92 9.49 13.11 10.39
C ALA A 92 9.10 12.34 11.64
N ARG A 93 9.95 12.35 12.68
CA ARG A 93 9.64 11.71 13.96
C ARG A 93 8.40 12.32 14.60
N ALA A 94 8.36 13.66 14.71
CA ALA A 94 7.20 14.35 15.27
C ALA A 94 5.91 14.04 14.49
N TYR A 95 5.98 14.01 13.16
CA TYR A 95 4.84 13.64 12.31
C TYR A 95 4.37 12.21 12.58
N TRP A 96 5.27 11.23 12.52
CA TRP A 96 4.91 9.82 12.69
C TRP A 96 4.50 9.48 14.12
N ASP A 97 5.15 10.04 15.14
CA ASP A 97 4.71 9.89 16.52
C ASP A 97 3.31 10.49 16.73
N SER A 98 3.02 11.65 16.13
CA SER A 98 1.67 12.23 16.18
C SER A 98 0.65 11.35 15.45
N TYR A 99 0.99 10.81 14.27
CA TYR A 99 0.11 9.92 13.52
C TYR A 99 -0.19 8.63 14.31
N LEU A 100 0.84 7.99 14.85
CA LEU A 100 0.74 6.74 15.61
C LEU A 100 0.17 6.92 17.03
N SER A 101 0.04 8.16 17.51
CA SER A 101 -0.67 8.43 18.77
C SER A 101 -2.18 8.23 18.66
N VAL A 102 -2.73 8.27 17.43
CA VAL A 102 -4.16 8.12 17.16
C VAL A 102 -4.47 6.94 16.23
N PHE A 103 -3.47 6.41 15.53
CA PHE A 103 -3.60 5.24 14.66
C PHE A 103 -2.81 4.07 15.26
N ASP A 104 -3.52 2.99 15.57
CA ASP A 104 -2.91 1.73 16.04
C ASP A 104 -2.74 0.74 14.87
N PRO A 105 -1.51 0.43 14.43
CA PRO A 105 -1.26 -0.53 13.36
C PRO A 105 -1.68 -1.96 13.73
N ASP A 106 -1.67 -2.32 15.02
CA ASP A 106 -2.06 -3.67 15.46
C ASP A 106 -3.55 -3.93 15.15
N THR A 107 -4.40 -2.90 15.16
CA THR A 107 -5.80 -3.02 14.74
C THR A 107 -5.91 -3.55 13.31
N VAL A 108 -5.12 -3.02 12.38
CA VAL A 108 -5.12 -3.46 10.97
C VAL A 108 -4.51 -4.86 10.81
N LEU A 109 -3.43 -5.13 11.54
CA LEU A 109 -2.69 -6.40 11.43
C LEU A 109 -3.43 -7.58 12.07
N LYS A 110 -4.16 -7.36 13.16
CA LYS A 110 -4.73 -8.42 14.00
C LYS A 110 -6.24 -8.54 13.93
N GLU A 111 -6.94 -7.43 13.68
CA GLU A 111 -8.41 -7.39 13.76
C GLU A 111 -9.10 -7.29 12.39
N CYS A 112 -8.32 -7.23 11.31
CA CYS A 112 -8.86 -7.14 9.96
C CYS A 112 -8.59 -8.41 9.15
N VAL A 113 -9.55 -8.74 8.29
CA VAL A 113 -9.39 -9.73 7.22
C VAL A 113 -8.97 -8.98 5.95
N TRP A 114 -7.96 -9.51 5.29
CA TRP A 114 -7.37 -8.94 4.09
C TRP A 114 -7.80 -9.75 2.87
N SER A 115 -8.17 -9.06 1.80
CA SER A 115 -8.44 -9.71 0.50
C SER A 115 -7.99 -8.84 -0.65
N MET A 116 -7.53 -9.49 -1.72
CA MET A 116 -7.16 -8.79 -2.95
C MET A 116 -8.38 -8.12 -3.58
N GLY A 117 -8.22 -6.86 -3.95
CA GLY A 117 -9.15 -6.10 -4.77
C GLY A 117 -8.73 -6.13 -6.24
N LYS A 118 -8.99 -5.03 -6.95
CA LYS A 118 -8.64 -4.91 -8.37
C LYS A 118 -7.12 -4.75 -8.54
N ILE A 119 -6.56 -5.46 -9.50
CA ILE A 119 -5.18 -5.26 -9.98
C ILE A 119 -5.26 -4.80 -11.43
N LYS A 120 -4.68 -3.65 -11.75
CA LYS A 120 -4.66 -3.09 -13.11
C LYS A 120 -3.36 -2.37 -13.39
N GLY A 121 -2.53 -2.96 -14.24
CA GLY A 121 -1.22 -2.40 -14.59
C GLY A 121 -0.37 -2.19 -13.35
N ASN A 122 0.01 -0.94 -13.10
CA ASN A 122 0.82 -0.54 -11.94
C ASN A 122 -0.02 -0.10 -10.73
N ALA A 123 -1.30 -0.45 -10.66
CA ALA A 123 -2.17 -0.13 -9.53
C ALA A 123 -2.83 -1.40 -8.99
N ALA A 124 -2.97 -1.48 -7.67
CA ALA A 124 -3.63 -2.56 -6.97
C ALA A 124 -4.45 -2.05 -5.79
N GLU A 125 -5.49 -2.78 -5.44
CA GLU A 125 -6.33 -2.55 -4.27
C GLU A 125 -6.24 -3.74 -3.32
N ILE A 126 -6.23 -3.47 -2.02
CA ILE A 126 -6.44 -4.48 -0.96
C ILE A 126 -7.64 -4.01 -0.14
N ASN A 127 -8.61 -4.90 0.04
CA ASN A 127 -9.73 -4.67 0.93
C ASN A 127 -9.35 -5.16 2.33
N VAL A 128 -9.48 -4.27 3.31
CA VAL A 128 -9.21 -4.55 4.71
C VAL A 128 -10.51 -4.39 5.49
N LEU A 129 -11.08 -5.50 5.94
CA LEU A 129 -12.36 -5.54 6.65
C LEU A 129 -12.12 -5.78 8.14
N HIS A 130 -12.38 -4.76 8.96
CA HIS A 130 -12.36 -4.89 10.41
C HIS A 130 -13.53 -5.76 10.89
N LYS A 131 -13.30 -6.58 11.92
CA LYS A 131 -14.30 -7.50 12.50
C LYS A 131 -15.63 -6.85 12.91
N ASN A 132 -15.63 -5.55 13.22
CA ASN A 132 -16.82 -4.79 13.64
C ASN A 132 -17.35 -3.86 12.54
N SER A 133 -16.85 -3.96 11.30
CA SER A 133 -17.30 -3.14 10.17
C SER A 133 -18.05 -3.97 9.14
N GLU A 134 -19.07 -3.37 8.52
CA GLU A 134 -19.76 -3.95 7.37
C GLU A 134 -19.10 -3.60 6.03
N ARG A 135 -18.26 -2.55 6.01
CA ARG A 135 -17.62 -2.05 4.79
C ARG A 135 -16.09 -2.10 4.93
N PRO A 136 -15.37 -2.66 3.95
CA PRO A 136 -13.92 -2.67 4.00
C PRO A 136 -13.35 -1.27 3.74
N ALA A 137 -12.22 -0.98 4.38
CA ALA A 137 -11.31 0.05 3.90
C ALA A 137 -10.60 -0.46 2.64
N VAL A 138 -10.29 0.44 1.71
CA VAL A 138 -9.59 0.09 0.46
C VAL A 138 -8.20 0.72 0.49
N LEU A 139 -7.19 -0.11 0.67
CA LEU A 139 -5.80 0.26 0.50
C LEU A 139 -5.48 0.34 -0.98
N LYS A 140 -4.83 1.42 -1.41
CA LYS A 140 -4.36 1.59 -2.79
C LYS A 140 -2.85 1.51 -2.84
N LEU A 141 -2.36 0.59 -3.65
CA LEU A 141 -0.94 0.38 -3.91
C LEU A 141 -0.62 0.73 -5.35
N TYR A 142 0.58 1.27 -5.55
CA TYR A 142 1.09 1.64 -6.86
C TYR A 142 2.51 1.11 -7.03
N LYS A 143 2.81 0.55 -8.21
CA LYS A 143 4.15 0.12 -8.56
C LYS A 143 4.97 1.33 -9.01
N GLU A 144 5.89 1.76 -8.16
CA GLU A 144 6.82 2.87 -8.40
C GLU A 144 8.25 2.34 -8.25
N ASP A 145 9.13 2.63 -9.21
CA ASP A 145 10.54 2.17 -9.19
C ASP A 145 10.67 0.64 -9.04
N ASN A 146 9.78 -0.11 -9.71
CA ASN A 146 9.67 -1.57 -9.64
C ASN A 146 9.24 -2.16 -8.28
N ALA A 147 8.88 -1.33 -7.29
CA ALA A 147 8.37 -1.77 -6.00
C ALA A 147 6.90 -1.35 -5.79
N TRP A 148 6.10 -2.19 -5.14
CA TRP A 148 4.76 -1.80 -4.69
C TRP A 148 4.87 -0.89 -3.48
N LYS A 149 4.26 0.29 -3.55
CA LYS A 149 4.23 1.29 -2.47
C LYS A 149 2.80 1.59 -2.08
N LEU A 150 2.53 1.79 -0.79
CA LEU A 150 1.20 2.10 -0.29
C LEU A 150 0.93 3.61 -0.37
N GLY A 151 -0.23 3.97 -0.91
CA GLY A 151 -0.69 5.34 -0.94
C GLY A 151 -1.65 5.63 0.21
N LEU A 152 -1.19 6.21 1.31
CA LEU A 152 -2.07 6.62 2.42
C LEU A 152 -3.02 7.74 1.99
N GLU A 153 -2.51 8.73 1.26
CA GLU A 153 -3.32 9.81 0.67
C GLU A 153 -4.34 9.24 -0.32
N GLU A 154 -3.95 8.25 -1.11
CA GLU A 154 -4.82 7.64 -2.12
C GLU A 154 -5.90 6.74 -1.50
N SER A 155 -5.61 6.12 -0.35
CA SER A 155 -6.50 5.22 0.38
C SER A 155 -7.48 5.98 1.29
N PHE A 156 -6.97 6.95 2.05
CA PHE A 156 -7.68 7.58 3.16
C PHE A 156 -7.75 9.10 3.08
N GLY A 157 -6.94 9.72 2.21
CA GLY A 157 -7.04 11.15 1.96
C GLY A 157 -8.48 11.50 1.64
N ALA A 158 -8.95 12.64 2.14
CA ALA A 158 -10.30 13.09 1.89
C ALA A 158 -10.53 12.97 0.39
N ARG A 159 -11.46 12.10 -0.03
CA ARG A 159 -11.94 12.13 -1.40
C ARG A 159 -12.26 13.59 -1.62
N LYS A 160 -11.65 14.25 -2.61
CA LYS A 160 -12.31 15.39 -3.21
C LYS A 160 -13.72 14.85 -3.47
N LEU A 161 -14.70 15.34 -2.71
CA LEU A 161 -16.09 15.02 -2.94
C LEU A 161 -16.25 15.27 -4.43
N ASN A 162 -16.39 14.21 -5.21
CA ASN A 162 -16.79 14.37 -6.60
C ASN A 162 -18.28 14.63 -6.45
N PRO A 163 -18.75 15.89 -6.62
CA PRO A 163 -20.16 16.13 -6.64
C PRO A 163 -20.57 15.69 -8.05
N PHE A 164 -20.95 14.42 -8.17
CA PHE A 164 -21.38 13.78 -9.42
C PHE A 164 -20.24 13.42 -10.37
#